data_AF-A0A6M1SDW2-F1
#
_entry.id   AF-A0A6M1SDW2-F1
#
_cell.length_a   1.000
_cell.length_b   1.000
_cell.length_c   1.000
_cell.angle_alpha   90.00
_cell.angle_beta   90.00
_cell.angle_gamma   90.00
#
_symmetry.space_group_name_H-M   'P 1'
#
loop_
_entity.id
_entity.type
_entity.pdbx_description
1 polymer ?
#
loop_
_entity_poly.entity_id
_entity_poly.type
_entity_poly.pdbx_seq_one_letter_code
_entity_poly.pdbx_strand_id
1 'polypeptide(L)'
;MKVIPISMTCLLALAGCQTVPDRLPQAEPGPAAACAFPVHQAADSLAAVTRAVDVLEEWGFSLDATDTRLGLVSASRERELVGYYDRYDDYSPYGSGFRLFGGMGVGRGSSIGLGVGGRFGAGVGQTPTEVERVSVLVSDAQLRLSRDIRRFDHFGEQREAYSASNDDFCGRFQTAFQQAQGQGGL
;
A
#
# COMPACT_ATOMS: atom_id res chain seq x y z
N MET A 1 28.30 -13.03 55.35
CA MET A 1 27.19 -12.45 54.57
C MET A 1 27.68 -12.27 53.14
N LYS A 2 27.18 -13.07 52.20
CA LYS A 2 27.68 -13.14 50.81
C LYS A 2 26.91 -12.10 49.99
N VAL A 3 27.61 -11.06 49.55
CA VAL A 3 27.04 -9.92 48.82
C VAL A 3 26.64 -10.42 47.44
N ILE A 4 25.34 -10.57 47.19
CA ILE A 4 24.83 -10.92 45.86
C ILE A 4 25.08 -9.68 44.98
N PRO A 5 25.89 -9.78 43.91
CA PRO A 5 26.22 -8.62 43.10
C PRO A 5 24.97 -8.15 42.36
N ILE A 6 24.61 -6.89 42.59
CA ILE A 6 23.51 -6.12 41.96
C ILE A 6 23.52 -6.23 40.42
N SER A 7 24.69 -6.55 39.85
CA SER A 7 24.88 -6.84 38.42
C SER A 7 24.01 -7.98 37.89
N MET A 8 23.67 -8.98 38.71
CA MET A 8 22.89 -10.15 38.26
C MET A 8 21.38 -9.86 38.23
N THR A 9 20.91 -8.89 39.02
CA THR A 9 19.51 -8.42 39.02
C THR A 9 19.21 -7.52 37.81
N CYS A 10 20.19 -6.74 37.34
CA CYS A 10 20.04 -5.91 36.14
C CYS A 10 19.89 -6.72 34.84
N LEU A 11 20.55 -7.87 34.72
CA LEU A 11 20.45 -8.74 33.53
C LEU A 11 19.05 -9.36 33.35
N LEU A 12 18.32 -9.60 34.44
CA LEU A 12 16.95 -10.13 34.40
C LEU A 12 15.89 -9.08 34.02
N ALA A 13 16.20 -7.78 34.20
CA ALA A 13 15.30 -6.69 33.85
C ALA A 13 15.30 -6.35 32.34
N LEU A 14 16.37 -6.68 31.61
CA LEU A 14 16.45 -6.51 30.15
C LEU A 14 15.84 -7.68 29.35
N ALA A 15 15.47 -8.78 30.01
CA ALA A 15 14.84 -9.94 29.36
C ALA A 15 13.32 -9.79 29.16
N GLY A 16 12.73 -8.66 29.59
CA GLY A 16 11.32 -8.36 29.42
C GLY A 16 11.02 -7.64 28.11
N CYS A 17 10.09 -8.20 27.33
CA CYS A 17 9.28 -7.53 26.30
C CYS A 17 9.78 -7.48 24.84
N GLN A 18 10.48 -8.51 24.34
CA GLN A 18 10.33 -8.86 22.91
C GLN A 18 9.22 -9.91 22.74
N THR A 19 7.97 -9.52 23.02
CA THR A 19 6.81 -10.29 22.54
C THR A 19 6.70 -10.04 21.05
N VAL A 20 7.29 -10.93 20.25
CA VAL A 20 7.01 -10.96 18.81
C VAL A 20 5.51 -11.20 18.67
N PRO A 21 4.77 -10.30 18.02
CA PRO A 21 3.34 -10.50 17.86
C PRO A 21 3.09 -11.77 17.05
N ASP A 22 2.19 -12.64 17.54
CA ASP A 22 1.84 -13.91 16.89
C ASP A 22 1.26 -13.73 15.47
N ARG A 23 0.88 -12.49 15.14
CA ARG A 23 0.44 -12.10 13.80
C ARG A 23 1.07 -10.77 13.40
N LEU A 24 1.55 -10.72 12.17
CA LEU A 24 1.94 -9.47 11.54
C LEU A 24 0.74 -8.51 11.53
N PRO A 25 0.96 -7.18 11.71
CA PRO A 25 -0.08 -6.19 11.55
C PRO A 25 -0.84 -6.42 10.24
N GLN A 26 -2.11 -6.82 10.35
CA GLN A 26 -2.98 -6.98 9.20
C GLN A 26 -3.67 -5.65 8.96
N ALA A 27 -3.86 -5.29 7.69
CA ALA A 27 -4.74 -4.18 7.37
C ALA A 27 -6.16 -4.53 7.84
N GLU A 28 -6.78 -3.65 8.62
CA GLU A 28 -8.21 -3.72 8.93
C GLU A 28 -8.95 -2.73 8.02
N PRO A 29 -9.97 -3.16 7.26
CA PRO A 29 -10.46 -4.54 7.13
C PRO A 29 -9.49 -5.43 6.33
N GLY A 30 -9.45 -6.72 6.69
CA GLY A 30 -8.70 -7.73 5.96
C GLY A 30 -9.19 -7.85 4.51
N PRO A 31 -8.35 -8.33 3.58
CA PRO A 31 -8.74 -8.49 2.19
C PRO A 31 -9.94 -9.43 2.06
N ALA A 32 -10.87 -9.08 1.19
CA ALA A 32 -12.07 -9.87 0.95
C ALA A 32 -11.75 -11.27 0.40
N ALA A 33 -12.63 -12.24 0.63
CA ALA A 33 -12.42 -13.62 0.20
C ALA A 33 -12.27 -13.73 -1.33
N ALA A 34 -12.98 -12.89 -2.09
CA ALA A 34 -12.87 -12.82 -3.55
C ALA A 34 -11.47 -12.40 -4.04
N CYS A 35 -10.64 -11.81 -3.19
CA CYS A 35 -9.27 -11.40 -3.52
C CYS A 35 -8.27 -12.56 -3.55
N ALA A 36 -8.71 -13.78 -3.24
CA ALA A 36 -7.92 -14.99 -3.43
C ALA A 36 -8.73 -16.02 -4.21
N PHE A 37 -8.24 -16.45 -5.37
CA PHE A 37 -8.93 -17.45 -6.18
C PHE A 37 -7.96 -18.43 -6.86
N PRO A 38 -8.39 -19.68 -7.10
CA PRO A 38 -7.55 -20.68 -7.74
C PRO A 38 -7.33 -20.36 -9.22
N VAL A 39 -6.14 -20.70 -9.72
CA VAL A 39 -5.72 -20.58 -11.10
C VAL A 39 -5.33 -21.95 -11.62
N HIS A 40 -6.34 -22.76 -11.96
CA HIS A 40 -6.19 -24.18 -12.32
C HIS A 40 -5.33 -24.44 -13.57
N GLN A 41 -5.06 -23.42 -14.38
CA GLN A 41 -4.32 -23.50 -15.65
C GLN A 41 -2.99 -22.74 -15.61
N ALA A 42 -2.59 -22.21 -14.45
CA ALA A 42 -1.31 -21.51 -14.26
C ALA A 42 -0.13 -22.49 -14.06
N ALA A 43 -0.08 -23.58 -14.83
CA ALA A 43 1.11 -24.44 -14.88
C ALA A 43 2.34 -23.65 -15.36
N ASP A 44 2.10 -22.52 -16.05
CA ASP A 44 3.09 -21.50 -16.32
C ASP A 44 2.75 -20.22 -15.53
N SER A 45 3.52 -19.93 -14.48
CA SER A 45 3.39 -18.71 -13.69
C SER A 45 3.58 -17.46 -14.55
N LEU A 46 4.38 -17.54 -15.62
CA LEU A 46 4.61 -16.43 -16.54
C LEU A 46 3.34 -16.07 -17.31
N ALA A 47 2.60 -17.06 -17.80
CA ALA A 47 1.34 -16.82 -18.52
C ALA A 47 0.27 -16.19 -17.61
N ALA A 48 0.23 -16.57 -16.33
CA ALA A 48 -0.66 -15.95 -15.36
C ALA A 48 -0.24 -14.51 -15.02
N VAL A 49 1.05 -14.25 -14.84
CA VAL A 49 1.59 -12.90 -14.61
C VAL A 49 1.33 -11.98 -15.79
N THR A 50 1.59 -12.45 -17.02
CA THR A 50 1.37 -11.68 -18.25
C THR A 50 -0.09 -11.28 -18.39
N ARG A 51 -1.01 -12.23 -18.14
CA ARG A 51 -2.44 -11.94 -18.16
C ARG A 51 -2.87 -10.93 -17.08
N ALA A 52 -2.28 -11.01 -15.89
CA ALA A 52 -2.53 -10.03 -14.84
C ALA A 52 -2.07 -8.63 -15.26
N VAL A 53 -0.92 -8.52 -15.93
CA VAL A 53 -0.43 -7.27 -16.52
C VAL A 53 -1.43 -6.72 -17.54
N ASP A 54 -1.86 -7.54 -18.51
CA ASP A 54 -2.80 -7.12 -19.55
C ASP A 54 -4.10 -6.53 -18.97
N VAL A 55 -4.69 -7.21 -17.97
CA VAL A 55 -5.90 -6.74 -17.29
C VAL A 55 -5.65 -5.42 -16.56
N LEU A 56 -4.51 -5.26 -15.88
CA LEU A 56 -4.19 -4.04 -15.13
C LEU A 56 -3.95 -2.86 -16.08
N GLU A 57 -3.24 -3.06 -17.18
CA GLU A 57 -3.00 -2.02 -18.19
C GLU A 57 -4.30 -1.60 -18.90
N GLU A 58 -5.18 -2.56 -19.24
CA GLU A 58 -6.51 -2.26 -19.80
C GLU A 58 -7.37 -1.42 -18.83
N TRP A 59 -7.21 -1.65 -17.53
CA TRP A 59 -7.88 -0.87 -16.49
C TRP A 59 -7.22 0.49 -16.22
N GLY A 60 -6.17 0.83 -16.94
CA GLY A 60 -5.47 2.11 -16.87
C GLY A 60 -4.47 2.21 -15.71
N PHE A 61 -4.00 1.08 -15.18
CA PHE A 61 -2.89 1.08 -14.24
C PHE A 61 -1.55 1.12 -14.98
N SER A 62 -0.58 1.82 -14.39
CA SER A 62 0.83 1.80 -14.81
C SER A 62 1.61 0.79 -13.99
N LEU A 63 2.49 0.01 -14.61
CA LEU A 63 3.30 -0.99 -13.90
C LEU A 63 4.38 -0.31 -13.05
N ASP A 64 4.42 -0.65 -11.76
CA ASP A 64 5.47 -0.20 -10.82
C ASP A 64 6.62 -1.21 -10.79
N ALA A 65 6.29 -2.50 -10.70
CA ALA A 65 7.25 -3.59 -10.55
C ALA A 65 6.65 -4.90 -11.08
N THR A 66 7.48 -5.77 -11.64
CA THR A 66 7.07 -7.12 -12.04
C THR A 66 8.22 -8.09 -11.79
N ASP A 67 7.95 -9.15 -11.04
CA ASP A 67 8.87 -10.23 -10.75
C ASP A 67 8.21 -11.56 -11.13
N THR A 68 8.63 -12.12 -12.26
CA THR A 68 8.10 -13.38 -12.79
C THR A 68 8.56 -14.60 -12.00
N ARG A 69 9.66 -14.51 -11.24
CA ARG A 69 10.13 -15.61 -10.37
C ARG A 69 9.27 -15.72 -9.12
N LEU A 70 8.87 -14.58 -8.56
CA LEU A 70 7.95 -14.51 -7.41
C LEU A 70 6.48 -14.56 -7.83
N GLY A 71 6.18 -14.41 -9.12
CA GLY A 71 4.81 -14.30 -9.62
C GLY A 71 4.14 -12.99 -9.19
N LEU A 72 4.91 -11.92 -8.97
CA LEU A 72 4.44 -10.67 -8.39
C LEU A 72 4.33 -9.57 -9.46
N VAL A 73 3.21 -8.87 -9.48
CA VAL A 73 2.99 -7.64 -10.25
C VAL A 73 2.52 -6.56 -9.30
N SER A 74 3.16 -5.39 -9.33
CA SER A 74 2.68 -4.18 -8.68
C SER A 74 2.37 -3.16 -9.76
N ALA A 75 1.21 -2.54 -9.68
CA ALA A 75 0.78 -1.48 -10.58
C ALA A 75 0.07 -0.37 -9.79
N SER A 76 0.18 0.86 -10.26
CA SER A 76 -0.45 2.01 -9.64
C SER A 76 -1.15 2.92 -10.65
N ARG A 77 -2.17 3.64 -10.19
CA ARG A 77 -2.88 4.66 -10.95
C ARG A 77 -3.08 5.87 -10.06
N GLU A 78 -2.82 7.03 -10.62
CA GLU A 78 -3.01 8.32 -9.96
C GLU A 78 -4.24 9.01 -10.54
N ARG A 79 -5.04 9.63 -9.66
CA ARG A 79 -6.21 10.42 -10.05
C ARG A 79 -6.29 11.71 -9.23
N GLU A 80 -6.56 12.81 -9.91
CA GLU A 80 -6.86 14.08 -9.26
C GLU A 80 -8.22 14.00 -8.55
N LEU A 81 -8.26 14.43 -7.30
CA LEU A 81 -9.47 14.50 -6.50
C LEU A 81 -10.04 15.92 -6.54
N VAL A 82 -10.97 16.15 -7.45
CA VAL A 82 -11.69 17.43 -7.55
C VAL A 82 -12.66 17.57 -6.38
N GLY A 83 -12.52 18.64 -5.59
CA GLY A 83 -13.41 18.92 -4.45
C GLY A 83 -13.15 18.04 -3.23
N TYR A 84 -11.99 17.39 -3.14
CA TYR A 84 -11.56 16.76 -1.89
C TYR A 84 -11.15 17.85 -0.89
N TYR A 85 -11.98 18.01 0.13
CA TYR A 85 -11.67 18.81 1.30
C TYR A 85 -11.36 17.85 2.43
N ASP A 86 -10.21 18.03 3.09
CA ASP A 86 -9.90 17.23 4.26
C ASP A 86 -10.96 17.52 5.34
N ARG A 87 -11.66 16.48 5.78
CA ARG A 87 -12.68 16.57 6.83
C ARG A 87 -12.07 17.03 8.17
N TYR A 88 -10.76 16.86 8.33
CA TYR A 88 -9.97 17.28 9.49
C TYR A 88 -9.12 18.53 9.22
N ASP A 89 -9.23 19.16 8.04
CA ASP A 89 -8.84 20.56 7.88
C ASP A 89 -9.88 21.43 8.59
N ASP A 90 -9.91 21.33 9.92
CA ASP A 90 -10.47 22.36 10.79
C ASP A 90 -9.47 23.51 10.84
N TYR A 91 -9.08 24.02 9.67
CA TYR A 91 -8.49 25.35 9.55
C TYR A 91 -9.64 26.34 9.73
N SER A 92 -10.17 26.39 10.94
CA SER A 92 -11.02 27.47 11.39
C SER A 92 -10.27 28.77 11.11
N PRO A 93 -10.80 29.69 10.27
CA PRO A 93 -10.19 30.99 10.07
C PRO A 93 -10.15 31.84 11.36
N TYR A 94 -10.68 31.33 12.48
CA TYR A 94 -10.73 31.99 13.78
C TYR A 94 -10.19 31.18 14.96
N GLY A 95 -9.39 30.12 14.76
CA GLY A 95 -8.92 29.36 15.92
C GLY A 95 -7.87 28.28 15.70
N SER A 96 -6.61 28.66 15.51
CA SER A 96 -5.51 28.11 16.32
C SER A 96 -4.20 28.87 16.09
N GLY A 97 -3.63 29.33 17.20
CA GLY A 97 -2.24 29.74 17.41
C GLY A 97 -1.39 30.18 16.22
N PHE A 98 -1.27 31.49 16.06
CA PHE A 98 -0.06 32.18 15.59
C PHE A 98 1.23 31.51 16.11
N ARG A 99 1.89 30.68 15.30
CA ARG A 99 3.22 30.12 15.60
C ARG A 99 4.29 31.13 15.19
N LEU A 100 4.52 32.13 16.04
CA LEU A 100 5.53 33.17 15.82
C LEU A 100 6.86 32.94 16.55
N PHE A 101 7.20 31.69 16.86
CA PHE A 101 8.50 31.37 17.43
C PHE A 101 9.09 30.15 16.73
N GLY A 102 10.28 30.38 16.17
CA GLY A 102 10.99 29.47 15.30
C GLY A 102 11.41 28.16 15.96
N GLY A 103 11.53 27.14 15.11
CA GLY A 103 12.18 25.87 15.44
C GLY A 103 12.91 25.39 14.20
N MET A 104 14.22 25.59 14.19
CA MET A 104 15.16 24.95 13.27
C MET A 104 15.18 23.45 13.62
N GLY A 105 14.47 22.63 12.84
CA GLY A 105 14.45 21.17 12.99
C GLY A 105 15.43 20.52 12.01
N VAL A 106 16.64 20.19 12.49
CA VAL A 106 17.55 19.28 11.79
C VAL A 106 17.11 17.86 12.09
N GLY A 107 16.27 17.28 11.23
CA GLY A 107 15.80 15.91 11.33
C GLY A 107 16.37 15.03 10.21
N ARG A 108 17.44 14.29 10.51
CA ARG A 108 17.85 13.11 9.75
C ARG A 108 16.77 12.04 9.92
N GLY A 109 16.10 11.65 8.84
CA GLY A 109 15.14 10.55 8.85
C GLY A 109 14.87 10.07 7.43
N SER A 110 15.60 9.06 7.01
CA SER A 110 15.44 8.32 5.76
C SER A 110 14.09 7.62 5.69
N SER A 111 13.28 7.94 4.68
CA SER A 111 12.33 7.00 4.08
C SER A 111 12.54 6.99 2.56
N ILE A 112 12.97 5.83 2.09
CA ILE A 112 13.01 5.45 0.69
C ILE A 112 11.55 5.26 0.25
N GLY A 113 11.12 6.06 -0.72
CA GLY A 113 9.90 5.87 -1.49
C GLY A 113 10.18 6.28 -2.93
N LEU A 114 10.72 5.36 -3.73
CA LEU A 114 10.76 5.49 -5.18
C LEU A 114 9.34 5.28 -5.70
N GLY A 115 8.63 6.38 -5.95
CA GLY A 115 7.45 6.44 -6.81
C GLY A 115 7.76 7.37 -7.97
N VAL A 116 7.73 6.84 -9.19
CA VAL A 116 8.02 7.58 -10.41
C VAL A 116 6.72 8.15 -10.95
N GLY A 117 6.63 9.49 -11.00
CA GLY A 117 5.54 10.24 -11.63
C GLY A 117 4.94 11.27 -10.68
N GLY A 118 4.88 12.55 -11.09
CA GLY A 118 4.12 13.59 -10.39
C GLY A 118 4.92 14.62 -9.57
N ARG A 119 5.57 15.56 -10.27
CA ARG A 119 5.83 16.97 -9.88
C ARG A 119 5.97 17.30 -8.36
N PHE A 120 7.12 16.96 -7.77
CA PHE A 120 7.57 17.56 -6.50
C PHE A 120 8.01 19.01 -6.69
N GLY A 121 7.02 19.91 -6.80
CA GLY A 121 7.21 21.35 -6.73
C GLY A 121 6.40 21.89 -5.57
N ALA A 122 7.08 22.36 -4.52
CA ALA A 122 6.49 23.21 -3.49
C ALA A 122 5.82 24.41 -4.17
N GLY A 123 4.51 24.34 -4.34
CA GLY A 123 3.78 25.25 -5.22
C GLY A 123 2.30 25.25 -4.86
N VAL A 124 1.87 26.38 -4.30
CA VAL A 124 0.49 26.74 -4.03
C VAL A 124 -0.39 26.38 -5.24
N GLY A 125 -1.36 25.49 -5.07
CA GLY A 125 -2.31 25.10 -6.12
C GLY A 125 -2.20 23.67 -6.68
N GLN A 126 -1.53 22.74 -5.99
CA GLN A 126 -1.65 21.32 -6.37
C GLN A 126 -3.05 20.79 -6.02
N THR A 127 -3.68 20.08 -6.95
CA THR A 127 -4.94 19.37 -6.70
C THR A 127 -4.65 18.16 -5.82
N PRO A 128 -5.45 17.92 -4.75
CA PRO A 128 -5.37 16.69 -3.98
C PRO A 128 -5.40 15.48 -4.89
N THR A 129 -4.66 14.45 -4.54
CA THR A 129 -4.41 13.32 -5.45
C THR A 129 -4.64 12.01 -4.73
N GLU A 130 -5.25 11.06 -5.42
CA GLU A 130 -5.39 9.70 -4.94
C GLU A 130 -4.49 8.77 -5.76
N VAL A 131 -3.64 8.04 -5.06
CA VAL A 131 -2.81 6.98 -5.60
C VAL A 131 -3.44 5.66 -5.21
N GLU A 132 -3.89 4.92 -6.22
CA GLU A 132 -4.44 3.59 -6.11
C GLU A 132 -3.37 2.59 -6.55
N ARG A 133 -2.96 1.70 -5.66
CA ARG A 133 -1.97 0.65 -5.92
C ARG A 133 -2.60 -0.71 -5.81
N VAL A 134 -2.19 -1.60 -6.71
CA VAL A 134 -2.65 -2.97 -6.80
C VAL A 134 -1.43 -3.88 -6.87
N SER A 135 -1.44 -4.94 -6.08
CA SER A 135 -0.44 -5.99 -6.10
C SER A 135 -1.11 -7.33 -6.37
N VAL A 136 -0.65 -8.02 -7.41
CA VAL A 136 -1.09 -9.36 -7.79
C VAL A 136 0.05 -10.32 -7.48
N LEU A 137 -0.22 -11.36 -6.71
CA LEU A 137 0.71 -12.43 -6.42
C LEU A 137 0.15 -13.75 -6.95
N VAL A 138 0.91 -14.45 -7.78
CA VAL A 138 0.58 -15.77 -8.30
C VAL A 138 1.55 -16.78 -7.72
N SER A 139 1.06 -17.66 -6.84
CA SER A 139 1.85 -18.69 -6.17
C SER A 139 1.03 -19.97 -6.00
N ASP A 140 1.62 -21.14 -6.19
CA ASP A 140 0.98 -22.44 -5.88
C ASP A 140 -0.43 -22.62 -6.49
N ALA A 141 -0.60 -22.20 -7.75
CA ALA A 141 -1.89 -22.21 -8.46
C ALA A 141 -3.00 -21.39 -7.76
N GLN A 142 -2.62 -20.40 -6.96
CA GLN A 142 -3.50 -19.41 -6.34
C GLN A 142 -3.07 -18.02 -6.78
N LEU A 143 -4.04 -17.16 -7.10
CA LEU A 143 -3.83 -15.73 -7.29
C LEU A 143 -4.35 -15.00 -6.08
N ARG A 144 -3.53 -14.12 -5.52
CA ARG A 144 -3.88 -13.24 -4.40
C ARG A 144 -3.75 -11.79 -4.84
N LEU A 145 -4.76 -10.99 -4.54
CA LEU A 145 -4.88 -9.60 -4.95
C LEU A 145 -4.92 -8.71 -3.71
N SER A 146 -4.08 -7.69 -3.69
CA SER A 146 -4.08 -6.63 -2.68
C SER A 146 -4.28 -5.29 -3.36
N ARG A 147 -5.10 -4.41 -2.78
CA ARG A 147 -5.35 -3.08 -3.29
C ARG A 147 -5.28 -2.09 -2.14
N ASP A 148 -4.41 -1.09 -2.27
CA ASP A 148 -4.29 0.01 -1.33
C ASP A 148 -4.60 1.35 -2.00
N ILE A 149 -5.34 2.20 -1.28
CA ILE A 149 -5.64 3.56 -1.71
C ILE A 149 -5.00 4.52 -0.73
N ARG A 150 -4.30 5.51 -1.26
CA ARG A 150 -3.70 6.61 -0.49
C ARG A 150 -4.13 7.93 -1.06
N ARG A 151 -4.51 8.87 -0.20
CA ARG A 151 -4.89 10.23 -0.60
C ARG A 151 -3.90 11.22 -0.03
N PHE A 152 -3.48 12.13 -0.89
CA PHE A 152 -2.58 13.22 -0.61
C PHE A 152 -3.32 14.54 -0.77
N ASP A 153 -3.08 15.48 0.14
CA ASP A 153 -3.64 16.81 0.05
C ASP A 153 -2.88 17.70 -0.96
N HIS A 154 -3.29 18.95 -1.07
CA HIS A 154 -2.63 19.97 -1.89
C HIS A 154 -1.18 20.33 -1.49
N PHE A 155 -0.71 19.88 -0.32
CA PHE A 155 0.67 20.03 0.14
C PHE A 155 1.49 18.75 -0.14
N GLY A 156 0.87 17.70 -0.66
CA GLY A 156 1.49 16.38 -0.84
C GLY A 156 1.60 15.58 0.45
N GLU A 157 0.90 15.97 1.52
CA GLU A 157 0.85 15.20 2.77
C GLU A 157 -0.19 14.09 2.66
N GLN A 158 0.18 12.88 3.07
CA GLN A 158 -0.73 11.74 3.09
C GLN A 158 -1.78 11.93 4.20
N ARG A 159 -3.05 12.06 3.81
CA ARG A 159 -4.19 12.23 4.73
C ARG A 159 -4.90 10.91 5.02
N GLU A 160 -5.03 10.06 4.02
CA GLU A 160 -5.71 8.77 4.15
C GLU A 160 -4.86 7.66 3.55
N ALA A 161 -4.86 6.50 4.19
CA ALA A 161 -4.36 5.26 3.63
C ALA A 161 -5.23 4.11 4.14
N TYR A 162 -5.80 3.33 3.22
CA TYR A 162 -6.67 2.21 3.59
C TYR A 162 -6.58 1.07 2.57
N SER A 163 -6.86 -0.14 3.06
CA SER A 163 -7.05 -1.32 2.22
C SER A 163 -8.38 -1.19 1.48
N ALA A 164 -8.33 -1.28 0.15
CA ALA A 164 -9.49 -1.26 -0.72
C ALA A 164 -9.69 -2.60 -1.46
N SER A 165 -9.15 -3.68 -0.89
CA SER A 165 -9.35 -5.08 -1.29
C SER A 165 -10.75 -5.58 -0.96
N ASN A 166 -11.76 -5.09 -1.69
CA ASN A 166 -13.17 -5.44 -1.50
C ASN A 166 -13.69 -6.46 -2.53
N ASP A 167 -14.85 -7.07 -2.26
CA ASP A 167 -15.44 -8.09 -3.13
C ASP A 167 -15.73 -7.60 -4.55
N ASP A 168 -16.18 -6.35 -4.70
CA ASP A 168 -16.50 -5.74 -6.00
C ASP A 168 -15.26 -5.66 -6.92
N PHE A 169 -14.17 -5.08 -6.43
CA PHE A 169 -12.93 -4.97 -7.21
C PHE A 169 -12.35 -6.35 -7.53
N CYS A 170 -12.23 -7.21 -6.51
CA CYS A 170 -11.62 -8.52 -6.65
C CYS A 170 -12.44 -9.46 -7.54
N GLY A 171 -13.77 -9.43 -7.45
CA GLY A 171 -14.67 -10.21 -8.31
C GLY A 171 -14.65 -9.77 -9.78
N ARG A 172 -14.60 -8.45 -10.04
CA ARG A 172 -14.40 -7.94 -11.41
C ARG A 172 -13.06 -8.36 -11.98
N PHE A 173 -12.00 -8.32 -11.16
CA PHE A 173 -10.65 -8.69 -11.60
C PHE A 173 -10.58 -10.17 -11.95
N GLN A 174 -11.13 -11.02 -11.08
CA GLN A 174 -11.23 -12.45 -11.33
C GLN A 174 -11.96 -12.75 -12.65
N THR A 175 -13.08 -12.07 -12.90
CA THR A 175 -13.86 -12.25 -14.13
C THR A 175 -13.07 -11.86 -15.37
N ALA A 176 -12.45 -10.67 -15.36
CA ALA A 176 -11.62 -10.19 -16.48
C ALA A 176 -10.41 -11.11 -16.73
N PHE A 177 -9.76 -11.55 -15.66
CA PHE A 177 -8.63 -12.49 -15.73
C PHE A 177 -9.04 -13.84 -16.34
N GLN A 178 -10.23 -14.36 -16.00
CA GLN A 178 -10.74 -15.60 -16.59
C GLN A 178 -11.18 -15.41 -18.06
N GLN A 179 -11.68 -14.24 -18.42
CA GLN A 179 -12.03 -13.94 -19.81
C GLN A 179 -10.79 -13.85 -20.71
N ALA A 180 -9.73 -13.20 -20.22
CA ALA A 180 -8.44 -13.12 -20.92
C ALA A 180 -7.75 -14.50 -21.06
N GLN A 181 -8.09 -15.49 -20.23
CA GLN A 181 -7.67 -16.89 -20.45
C GLN A 181 -8.27 -17.49 -21.72
N GLY A 182 -9.56 -17.24 -21.97
CA GLY A 182 -10.26 -17.82 -23.12
C GLY A 182 -9.86 -17.23 -24.46
N GLN A 183 -9.21 -16.07 -24.48
CA GLN A 183 -8.83 -15.36 -25.71
C GLN A 183 -7.41 -15.71 -26.21
N GLY A 184 -6.53 -16.22 -25.37
CA GLY A 184 -5.14 -16.58 -25.71
C GLY A 184 -4.92 -18.03 -26.15
N GLY A 185 -6.00 -18.76 -26.49
CA GLY A 185 -5.98 -20.19 -26.83
C GLY A 185 -6.15 -20.51 -28.33
N LEU A 186 -5.71 -19.62 -29.23
CA LEU A 186 -5.73 -19.82 -30.68
C LEU A 186 -4.31 -19.99 -31.23
#